data_AF-A0A0A7GF47-F1
#
_entry.id   AF-A0A0A7GF47-F1
#
_cell.length_a   1.000
_cell.length_b   1.000
_cell.length_c   1.000
_cell.angle_alpha   90.00
_cell.angle_beta   90.00
_cell.angle_gamma   90.00
#
_symmetry.space_group_name_H-M   'P 1'
#
loop_
_entity.id
_entity.type
_entity.pdbx_description
1 polymer ?
#
loop_
_entity_poly.entity_id
_entity_poly.type
_entity_poly.pdbx_seq_one_letter_code
_entity_poly.pdbx_strand_id
1 'polypeptide(L)' 'MPVILTKEIIEQKMELKKILLKYGVKDPEEIEEKIERGELPEHPTYEDFLSALALKNNIDEMKKLVGKLIEEI' A
#
# COMPACT_ATOMS: atom_id res chain seq x y z
N MET A 1 -9.13 12.57 17.48
CA MET A 1 -9.34 12.01 16.12
C MET A 1 -8.06 11.97 15.27
N PRO A 2 -7.25 13.04 15.15
CA PRO A 2 -6.08 13.04 14.24
C PRO A 2 -5.06 11.93 14.56
N VAL A 3 -4.81 11.68 15.85
CA VAL A 3 -3.83 10.67 16.32
C VAL A 3 -4.19 9.24 15.92
N ILE A 4 -5.49 8.90 15.90
CA ILE A 4 -5.96 7.56 15.52
C ILE A 4 -5.74 7.34 14.02
N LEU A 5 -6.11 8.31 13.18
CA LEU A 5 -5.89 8.26 11.73
C LEU A 5 -4.40 8.17 11.39
N THR A 6 -3.54 8.91 12.09
CA THR A 6 -2.09 8.80 11.87
C THR A 6 -1.53 7.43 12.26
N LYS A 7 -2.06 6.81 13.32
CA LYS A 7 -1.65 5.46 13.73
C LYS A 7 -2.04 4.42 12.69
N GLU A 8 -3.28 4.49 12.19
CA GLU A 8 -3.78 3.62 11.12
C GLU A 8 -2.92 3.73 9.85
N ILE A 9 -2.58 4.95 9.43
CA ILE A 9 -1.67 5.18 8.29
C ILE A 9 -0.31 4.51 8.51
N ILE A 10 0.23 4.54 9.73
CA ILE A 10 1.52 3.90 10.05
C ILE A 10 1.41 2.38 9.98
N GLU A 11 0.34 1.79 10.53
CA GLU A 11 0.11 0.35 10.51
C GLU A 11 -0.03 -0.17 9.07
N GLN A 12 -0.86 0.47 8.25
CA GLN A 12 -1.02 0.10 6.84
C GLN A 12 0.28 0.29 6.04
N LYS A 13 1.08 1.32 6.33
CA LYS A 13 2.41 1.49 5.71
C LYS A 13 3.35 0.34 6.07
N MET A 14 3.30 -0.16 7.30
CA MET A 14 4.12 -1.30 7.72
C MET A 14 3.71 -2.58 7.00
N GLU A 15 2.41 -2.82 6.82
CA GLU A 15 1.90 -3.96 6.06
C GLU A 15 2.28 -3.88 4.59
N LEU A 16 2.08 -2.72 3.96
CA LEU A 16 2.49 -2.48 2.58
C LEU A 16 3.99 -2.76 2.41
N LYS A 17 4.82 -2.23 3.31
CA LYS A 17 6.27 -2.46 3.29
C LYS A 17 6.63 -3.94 3.40
N LYS A 18 5.91 -4.75 4.19
CA LYS A 18 6.16 -6.20 4.28
C LYS A 18 5.92 -6.88 2.94
N ILE A 19 4.83 -6.55 2.24
CA ILE A 19 4.53 -7.13 0.93
C ILE A 19 5.58 -6.70 -0.09
N LEU A 20 5.93 -5.42 -0.17
CA LEU A 20 6.92 -4.92 -1.12
C LEU A 20 8.31 -5.54 -0.89
N LEU A 21 8.72 -5.69 0.38
CA LEU A 21 9.98 -6.35 0.74
C LEU A 21 10.01 -7.83 0.36
N LYS A 22 8.88 -8.54 0.45
CA LYS A 22 8.76 -9.94 0.03
C LYS A 22 9.15 -10.14 -1.45
N TYR A 23 8.83 -9.15 -2.29
CA TYR A 23 9.09 -9.19 -3.74
C TYR A 23 10.30 -8.36 -4.20
N GLY A 24 10.94 -7.63 -3.27
CA GLY A 24 12.08 -6.77 -3.56
C GLY A 24 11.73 -5.61 -4.50
N VAL A 25 10.53 -5.06 -4.37
CA VAL A 25 9.99 -3.97 -5.21
C VAL A 25 9.80 -2.69 -4.39
N LYS A 26 9.60 -1.56 -5.07
CA LYS A 26 9.31 -0.27 -4.40
C LYS A 26 7.84 0.09 -4.38
N ASP A 27 7.07 -0.37 -5.36
CA ASP A 27 5.65 -0.07 -5.53
C ASP A 27 4.86 -1.33 -5.92
N PRO A 28 3.55 -1.42 -5.60
CA PRO A 28 2.73 -2.58 -5.94
C PRO A 28 2.74 -2.94 -7.42
N GLU A 29 2.73 -1.93 -8.30
CA GLU A 29 2.69 -2.08 -9.75
C GLU A 29 3.91 -2.86 -10.30
N GLU A 30 5.07 -2.77 -9.64
CA GLU A 30 6.25 -3.58 -10.01
C GLU A 30 6.01 -5.09 -9.78
N ILE A 31 5.11 -5.47 -8.87
CA ILE A 31 4.74 -6.89 -8.65
C ILE A 31 3.99 -7.39 -9.88
N GLU A 32 3.02 -6.62 -10.38
CA GLU A 32 2.25 -6.93 -11.58
C GLU A 32 3.16 -7.04 -12.81
N GLU A 33 4.06 -6.07 -13.02
CA GLU A 33 5.03 -6.12 -14.13
C GLU A 33 5.89 -7.38 -14.10
N LYS A 34 6.30 -7.84 -12.91
CA LYS A 34 7.10 -9.07 -12.76
C LYS A 34 6.28 -10.33 -13.03
N ILE A 35 4.98 -10.34 -12.72
CA ILE A 35 4.08 -11.43 -13.12
C ILE A 35 3.96 -11.47 -14.64
N GLU A 36 3.69 -10.32 -15.27
CA GLU A 36 3.53 -10.21 -16.72
C GLU A 36 4.78 -10.64 -17.51
N ARG A 37 5.97 -10.36 -16.97
CA ARG A 37 7.26 -10.81 -17.52
C ARG A 37 7.56 -12.28 -17.26
N GLY A 38 6.76 -12.97 -16.46
CA GLY A 38 6.99 -14.35 -16.03
C GLY A 38 8.13 -14.52 -15.02
N GLU A 39 8.56 -13.44 -14.37
CA GLU A 39 9.60 -13.46 -13.33
C GLU A 39 9.04 -13.96 -11.98
N LEU A 40 7.75 -13.75 -11.73
CA LEU A 40 7.03 -14.24 -10.57
C LEU A 40 5.83 -15.10 -11.00
N PRO A 41 5.49 -16.16 -10.24
CA PRO A 41 4.29 -16.94 -10.52
C PRO A 41 3.03 -16.10 -10.27
N GLU A 42 2.02 -16.20 -11.11
CA GLU A 42 0.78 -15.42 -10.97
C GLU A 42 0.08 -15.68 -9.64
N HIS A 43 -0.04 -16.94 -9.22
CA HIS A 43 -0.52 -17.30 -7.89
C HIS A 43 0.62 -17.80 -7.00
N PRO A 44 0.73 -17.35 -5.74
CA PRO A 44 -0.18 -16.44 -5.01
C PRO A 44 0.14 -14.95 -5.17
N THR A 45 1.06 -14.57 -6.06
CA THR A 45 1.64 -13.21 -6.13
C THR A 45 0.64 -12.13 -6.52
N TYR A 46 -0.35 -12.45 -7.35
CA TYR A 46 -1.40 -11.51 -7.75
C TYR A 46 -2.26 -11.06 -6.56
N GLU A 47 -2.56 -11.95 -5.61
CA GLU A 47 -3.32 -11.59 -4.41
C GLU A 47 -2.53 -10.63 -3.49
N ASP A 48 -1.22 -10.83 -3.42
CA ASP A 48 -0.34 -9.92 -2.69
C ASP A 48 -0.24 -8.56 -3.38
N PHE A 49 -0.20 -8.54 -4.72
CA PHE A 49 -0.29 -7.29 -5.50
C PHE A 49 -1.59 -6.54 -5.19
N LEU A 50 -2.74 -7.20 -5.28
CA LEU A 50 -4.05 -6.59 -4.98
C LEU A 50 -4.09 -6.04 -3.55
N SER A 51 -3.56 -6.79 -2.59
CA SER A 51 -3.47 -6.36 -1.19
C SER A 51 -2.57 -5.13 -1.04
N ALA A 52 -1.41 -5.11 -1.68
CA ALA A 52 -0.50 -3.97 -1.66
C ALA A 52 -1.11 -2.73 -2.34
N LEU A 53 -1.81 -2.91 -3.46
CA LEU A 53 -2.49 -1.83 -4.17
C LEU A 53 -3.61 -1.22 -3.31
N ALA A 54 -4.41 -2.06 -2.64
CA ALA A 54 -5.44 -1.60 -1.71
C ALA A 54 -4.85 -0.80 -0.55
N LEU A 55 -3.77 -1.29 0.07
CA LEU A 55 -3.08 -0.57 1.15
C LEU A 55 -2.57 0.80 0.68
N LYS A 56 -1.93 0.87 -0.51
CA LYS A 56 -1.44 2.12 -1.09
C LYS A 56 -2.57 3.13 -1.29
N ASN A 57 -3.68 2.71 -1.89
CA ASN A 57 -4.84 3.57 -2.13
C ASN A 57 -5.46 4.07 -0.81
N ASN A 58 -5.66 3.17 0.17
CA ASN A 58 -6.20 3.53 1.48
C ASN A 58 -5.32 4.55 2.21
N ILE A 59 -4.00 4.34 2.20
CA ILE A 59 -3.04 5.29 2.79
C ILE A 59 -3.18 6.67 2.16
N ASP A 60 -3.31 6.75 0.83
CA ASP A 60 -3.39 8.02 0.13
C ASP A 60 -4.74 8.74 0.34
N GLU A 61 -5.84 8.00 0.43
CA GLU A 61 -7.14 8.55 0.83
C GLU A 61 -7.11 9.09 2.26
N MET A 62 -6.58 8.31 3.22
CA MET A 62 -6.47 8.76 4.61
C MET A 62 -5.59 10.01 4.75
N LYS A 63 -4.47 10.10 4.02
CA LYS A 63 -3.64 11.31 4.00
C LYS A 63 -4.43 12.53 3.50
N LYS A 64 -5.23 12.37 2.43
CA LYS A 64 -6.07 13.46 1.91
C LYS A 64 -7.11 13.91 2.95
N LEU A 65 -7.73 12.97 3.66
CA LEU A 65 -8.69 13.28 4.71
C LEU A 65 -8.04 14.03 5.89
N VAL A 66 -6.87 13.57 6.34
CA VAL A 66 -6.10 14.25 7.39
C VAL A 66 -5.67 15.65 6.94
N GLY A 67 -5.22 15.82 5.70
CA GLY A 67 -4.85 17.12 5.15
C GLY A 67 -6.01 18.11 5.18
N LYS A 68 -7.19 17.71 4.69
CA LYS A 68 -8.40 18.54 4.74
C LYS A 68 -8.80 18.90 6.17
N LEU A 69 -8.73 17.96 7.10
CA LEU A 69 -9.07 18.22 8.50
C LEU A 69 -8.14 19.25 9.15
N ILE A 70 -6.86 19.27 8.76
CA ILE A 70 -5.89 20.26 9.25
C ILE A 70 -6.15 21.64 8.63
N GLU A 71 -6.56 21.71 7.37
CA GLU A 71 -6.89 22.97 6.69
C GLU A 71 -8.16 23.65 7.26
N GLU A 72 -9.05 22.88 7.88
CA GLU A 72 -10.28 23.39 8.52
C GLU A 72 -10.09 23.90 9.97
N ILE A 73 -8.88 23.79 10.54
CA ILE A 73 -8.52 24.23 11.91
C ILE A 73 -7.71 25.53 11.85
#